data_AF-A0A1F7PJR6-F1
#
_entry.id   AF-A0A1F7PJR6-F1
#
_cell.length_a   1.000
_cell.length_b   1.000
_cell.length_c   1.000
_cell.angle_alpha   90.00
_cell.angle_beta   90.00
_cell.angle_gamma   90.00
#
_symmetry.space_group_name_H-M   'P 1'
#
loop_
_entity.id
_entity.type
_entity.pdbx_description
1 polymer ?
#
loop_
_entity_poly.entity_id
_entity_poly.type
_entity_poly.pdbx_seq_one_letter_code
_entity_poly.pdbx_strand_id
1 'polypeptide(L)'
;MARVKTSLHFTVRGEETLMRIRSAHRWPAVEPAFRQACASCHASCGDCHVSRARSARGGLMDGHLFARRPAMEQACGTCHGGRVFPEYMGRNEGFPPDVHWQKGKMDCAACHPVSQLHGDGTAYPNRHAVASRPSCLGCHPQARAAGSPVEQHAVHGDKISCVVCHATVYRGCENCHVGAGAKSSLQFKIGKSARPDAPYLYTLLRHVPTVRTMWDPKVKDAMPAYDAEPTWKDTVPHNIQRKTARTASCNACHGNARIFLKPGDLNPNEAAANQTVVVTTIPSRR
;
A
#
# COMPACT_ATOMS: atom_id res chain seq x y z
N MET A 1 -25.51 8.01 7.76
CA MET A 1 -24.61 6.99 8.33
C MET A 1 -24.74 5.59 7.70
N ALA A 2 -25.71 5.34 6.81
CA ALA A 2 -25.96 4.01 6.22
C ALA A 2 -24.80 3.41 5.38
N ARG A 3 -23.87 4.23 4.88
CA ARG A 3 -22.83 3.79 3.93
C ARG A 3 -21.58 3.19 4.58
N VAL A 4 -21.37 3.39 5.90
CA VAL A 4 -20.16 2.94 6.61
C VAL A 4 -19.96 1.42 6.54
N LYS A 5 -21.05 0.66 6.47
CA LYS A 5 -21.05 -0.81 6.29
C LYS A 5 -20.35 -1.26 5.00
N THR A 6 -20.17 -0.35 4.03
CA THR A 6 -19.49 -0.63 2.77
C THR A 6 -18.03 -0.18 2.76
N SER A 7 -17.61 0.66 3.73
CA SER A 7 -16.24 1.20 3.83
C SER A 7 -15.20 0.11 4.07
N LEU A 8 -14.09 0.19 3.34
CA LEU A 8 -12.93 -0.67 3.57
C LEU A 8 -12.25 -0.42 4.92
N HIS A 9 -12.29 0.82 5.43
CA HIS A 9 -11.70 1.15 6.74
C HIS A 9 -12.51 0.55 7.90
N PHE A 10 -13.83 0.49 7.75
CA PHE A 10 -14.72 -0.07 8.77
C PHE A 10 -14.78 -1.61 8.72
N THR A 11 -14.73 -2.19 7.52
CA THR A 11 -14.97 -3.63 7.33
C THR A 11 -13.72 -4.47 7.16
N VAL A 12 -12.56 -3.86 6.92
CA VAL A 12 -11.30 -4.52 6.53
C VAL A 12 -11.43 -5.52 5.37
N ARG A 13 -12.49 -5.40 4.55
CA ARG A 13 -12.84 -6.35 3.47
C ARG A 13 -11.69 -6.63 2.49
N GLY A 14 -10.78 -5.66 2.32
CA GLY A 14 -9.56 -5.84 1.52
C GLY A 14 -8.68 -7.00 2.01
N GLU A 15 -8.45 -7.07 3.32
CA GLU A 15 -7.65 -8.14 3.92
C GLU A 15 -8.43 -9.45 3.95
N GLU A 16 -9.73 -9.39 4.27
CA GLU A 16 -10.60 -10.57 4.24
C GLU A 16 -10.63 -11.21 2.84
N THR A 17 -10.73 -10.40 1.79
CA THR A 17 -10.71 -10.88 0.39
C THR A 17 -9.41 -11.62 0.09
N LEU A 18 -8.26 -11.06 0.49
CA LEU A 18 -6.96 -11.71 0.32
C LEU A 18 -6.88 -13.03 1.11
N MET A 19 -7.34 -13.04 2.36
CA MET A 19 -7.31 -14.25 3.19
C MET A 19 -8.26 -15.33 2.70
N ARG A 20 -9.43 -14.97 2.16
CA ARG A 20 -10.33 -15.91 1.50
C ARG A 20 -9.67 -16.58 0.30
N ILE A 21 -8.99 -15.81 -0.56
CA ILE A 21 -8.27 -16.35 -1.72
C ILE A 21 -7.21 -17.37 -1.25
N ARG A 22 -6.35 -16.97 -0.30
CA ARG A 22 -5.24 -17.82 0.17
C ARG A 22 -5.70 -19.03 0.98
N SER A 23 -6.79 -18.91 1.73
CA SER A 23 -7.34 -20.00 2.54
C SER A 23 -8.20 -20.96 1.70
N ALA A 24 -8.78 -20.47 0.60
CA ALA A 24 -9.66 -21.24 -0.28
C ALA A 24 -10.72 -22.04 0.53
N HIS A 25 -10.77 -23.35 0.34
CA HIS A 25 -11.69 -24.25 1.04
C HIS A 25 -11.52 -24.27 2.57
N ARG A 26 -10.38 -23.79 3.11
CA ARG A 26 -10.13 -23.70 4.55
C ARG A 26 -10.70 -22.44 5.18
N TRP A 27 -11.23 -21.49 4.40
CA TRP A 27 -11.77 -20.23 4.92
C TRP A 27 -12.73 -20.39 6.11
N PRO A 28 -13.69 -21.34 6.14
CA PRO A 28 -14.57 -21.52 7.29
C PRO A 28 -13.84 -21.81 8.61
N ALA A 29 -12.68 -22.49 8.56
CA ALA A 29 -11.85 -22.75 9.73
C ALA A 29 -10.96 -21.55 10.09
N VAL A 30 -10.55 -20.76 9.10
CA VAL A 30 -9.68 -19.59 9.28
C VAL A 30 -10.45 -18.35 9.74
N GLU A 31 -11.70 -18.19 9.31
CA GLU A 31 -12.52 -17.00 9.54
C GLU A 31 -12.65 -16.62 11.03
N PRO A 32 -12.89 -17.54 11.98
CA PRO A 32 -12.96 -17.17 13.41
C PRO A 32 -11.63 -16.60 13.93
N ALA A 33 -10.51 -17.23 13.56
CA ALA A 33 -9.18 -16.78 13.94
C ALA A 33 -8.82 -15.44 13.29
N PHE A 34 -9.18 -15.26 12.01
CA PHE A 34 -9.06 -14.01 11.29
C PHE A 34 -9.84 -12.89 11.98
N ARG A 35 -11.14 -13.10 12.26
CA ARG A 35 -11.98 -12.11 12.93
C ARG A 35 -11.43 -11.75 14.31
N GLN A 36 -10.95 -12.73 15.08
CA GLN A 36 -10.36 -12.48 16.39
C GLN A 36 -9.05 -11.67 16.28
N ALA A 37 -8.15 -12.05 15.37
CA ALA A 37 -6.86 -11.39 15.21
C ALA A 37 -7.03 -9.95 14.66
N CYS A 38 -7.94 -9.78 13.71
CA CYS A 38 -8.16 -8.51 13.02
C CYS A 38 -9.09 -7.56 13.77
N ALA A 39 -9.93 -8.03 14.72
CA ALA A 39 -10.84 -7.19 15.51
C ALA A 39 -10.14 -6.04 16.25
N SER A 40 -8.86 -6.20 16.59
CA SER A 40 -8.05 -5.14 17.22
C SER A 40 -7.67 -3.98 16.28
N CYS A 41 -7.84 -4.17 14.97
CA CYS A 41 -7.52 -3.20 13.91
C CYS A 41 -8.76 -2.66 13.16
N HIS A 42 -9.98 -3.14 13.45
CA HIS A 42 -11.18 -2.61 12.81
C HIS A 42 -11.43 -1.18 13.32
N ALA A 43 -11.44 -0.21 12.40
CA ALA A 43 -11.71 1.17 12.76
C ALA A 43 -13.20 1.35 13.08
N SER A 44 -13.48 2.02 14.19
CA SER A 44 -14.79 2.54 14.55
C SER A 44 -14.87 4.04 14.31
N CYS A 45 -16.06 4.62 14.47
CA CYS A 45 -16.21 6.09 14.48
C CYS A 45 -15.32 6.71 15.57
N GLY A 46 -15.15 6.02 16.70
CA GLY A 46 -14.36 6.51 17.83
C GLY A 46 -12.88 6.61 17.51
N ASP A 47 -12.32 5.61 16.81
CA ASP A 47 -10.89 5.54 16.47
C ASP A 47 -10.41 6.68 15.54
N CYS A 48 -11.34 7.40 14.92
CA CYS A 48 -11.05 8.60 14.15
C CYS A 48 -11.50 9.86 14.86
N HIS A 49 -12.68 9.88 15.49
CA HIS A 49 -13.30 11.12 15.93
C HIS A 49 -13.10 11.47 17.41
N VAL A 50 -12.69 10.54 18.27
CA VAL A 50 -12.61 10.82 19.72
C VAL A 50 -11.46 10.10 20.45
N SER A 51 -10.99 8.97 19.93
CA SER A 51 -9.85 8.24 20.47
C SER A 51 -8.85 7.84 19.40
N ARG A 52 -7.60 7.67 19.80
CA ARG A 52 -6.60 6.94 19.00
C ARG A 52 -7.02 5.48 18.88
N ALA A 53 -6.60 4.83 17.79
CA ALA A 53 -6.87 3.42 17.58
C ALA A 53 -6.39 2.55 18.75
N ARG A 54 -7.18 1.55 19.15
CA ARG A 54 -6.80 0.59 20.20
C ARG A 54 -5.48 -0.12 19.89
N SER A 55 -5.22 -0.42 18.62
CA SER A 55 -3.95 -0.99 18.13
C SER A 55 -2.73 -0.12 18.42
N ALA A 56 -2.93 1.18 18.64
CA ALA A 56 -1.91 2.16 19.01
C ALA A 56 -1.94 2.53 20.51
N ARG A 57 -2.41 1.60 21.36
CA ARG A 57 -2.60 1.77 22.82
C ARG A 57 -3.74 2.73 23.21
N GLY A 58 -4.58 3.13 22.26
CA GLY A 58 -5.74 3.97 22.52
C GLY A 58 -5.38 5.34 23.10
N GLY A 59 -6.33 5.90 23.86
CA GLY A 59 -6.22 7.23 24.46
C GLY A 59 -7.13 8.23 23.77
N LEU A 60 -7.87 8.99 24.56
CA LEU A 60 -8.83 9.96 24.05
C LEU A 60 -8.09 11.19 23.52
N MET A 61 -8.63 11.77 22.47
CA MET A 61 -8.10 12.94 21.77
C MET A 61 -8.83 14.20 22.24
N ASP A 62 -8.17 15.35 22.20
CA ASP A 62 -8.78 16.67 22.37
C ASP A 62 -9.76 16.78 23.56
N GLY A 63 -9.39 16.25 24.72
CA GLY A 63 -10.24 16.31 25.93
C GLY A 63 -11.55 15.52 25.82
N HIS A 64 -11.57 14.47 24.98
CA HIS A 64 -12.70 13.57 24.74
C HIS A 64 -13.80 14.19 23.87
N LEU A 65 -13.49 15.28 23.16
CA LEU A 65 -14.40 15.91 22.23
C LEU A 65 -14.45 15.14 20.91
N PHE A 66 -15.66 15.03 20.33
CA PHE A 66 -15.83 14.47 19.00
C PHE A 66 -15.38 15.47 17.94
N ALA A 67 -14.20 15.24 17.38
CA ALA A 67 -13.64 16.06 16.32
C ALA A 67 -14.31 15.76 14.98
N ARG A 68 -15.02 16.74 14.39
CA ARG A 68 -15.58 16.60 13.04
C ARG A 68 -14.52 16.28 11.99
N ARG A 69 -13.34 16.90 12.12
CA ARG A 69 -12.13 16.62 11.32
C ARG A 69 -10.97 16.41 12.30
N PRO A 70 -10.58 15.16 12.56
CA PRO A 70 -9.53 14.88 13.52
C PRO A 70 -8.15 15.20 12.95
N ALA A 71 -7.20 15.49 13.84
CA ALA A 71 -5.80 15.64 13.44
C ALA A 71 -5.29 14.32 12.82
N MET A 72 -4.74 14.40 11.60
CA MET A 72 -4.35 13.20 10.85
C MET A 72 -3.32 12.32 11.57
N GLU A 73 -2.46 12.88 12.41
CA GLU A 73 -1.48 12.11 13.19
C GLU A 73 -2.17 11.17 14.18
N GLN A 74 -3.26 11.63 14.79
CA GLN A 74 -3.96 10.90 15.83
C GLN A 74 -5.05 9.97 15.26
N ALA A 75 -5.67 10.34 14.14
CA ALA A 75 -6.68 9.51 13.48
C ALA A 75 -6.09 8.53 12.44
N CYS A 76 -5.22 9.01 11.54
CA CYS A 76 -4.66 8.19 10.46
C CYS A 76 -3.34 7.55 10.90
N GLY A 77 -2.46 8.36 11.51
CA GLY A 77 -1.10 7.97 11.91
C GLY A 77 -1.05 6.86 12.96
N THR A 78 -2.12 6.62 13.72
CA THR A 78 -2.19 5.53 14.69
C THR A 78 -2.26 4.15 14.04
N CYS A 79 -3.00 4.01 12.94
CA CYS A 79 -3.06 2.77 12.15
C CYS A 79 -1.99 2.74 11.04
N HIS A 80 -1.71 3.89 10.42
CA HIS A 80 -0.77 4.02 9.30
C HIS A 80 0.66 4.40 9.73
N GLY A 81 0.93 4.41 11.03
CA GLY A 81 2.19 4.85 11.66
C GLY A 81 3.41 4.00 11.35
N GLY A 82 3.22 2.74 10.95
CA GLY A 82 4.34 1.85 10.65
C GLY A 82 4.95 2.04 9.26
N ARG A 83 4.20 2.63 8.31
CA ARG A 83 4.59 2.68 6.88
C ARG A 83 4.26 4.01 6.23
N VAL A 84 2.97 4.28 6.07
CA VAL A 84 2.46 5.39 5.25
C VAL A 84 2.70 6.74 5.92
N PHE A 85 2.40 6.86 7.22
CA PHE A 85 2.53 8.14 7.91
C PHE A 85 4.00 8.62 8.02
N PRO A 86 4.99 7.76 8.35
CA PRO A 86 6.40 8.16 8.30
C PRO A 86 6.89 8.53 6.89
N GLU A 87 6.42 7.84 5.86
CA GLU A 87 6.72 8.17 4.46
C GLU A 87 6.20 9.57 4.12
N TYR A 88 4.95 9.86 4.47
CA TYR A 88 4.28 11.13 4.12
C TYR A 88 4.88 12.32 4.86
N MET A 89 5.15 12.14 6.15
CA MET A 89 5.63 13.18 7.04
C MET A 89 7.15 13.35 7.03
N GLY A 90 7.89 12.50 6.29
CA GLY A 90 9.36 12.57 6.24
C GLY A 90 10.02 12.13 7.53
N ARG A 91 9.45 11.13 8.22
CA ARG A 91 10.03 10.54 9.46
C ARG A 91 10.95 9.35 9.18
N ASN A 92 11.15 8.97 7.93
CA ASN A 92 12.20 8.02 7.56
C ASN A 92 13.52 8.79 7.42
N GLU A 93 14.50 8.46 8.27
CA GLU A 93 15.81 9.09 8.29
C GLU A 93 16.46 9.12 6.89
N GLY A 94 17.01 10.27 6.52
CA GLY A 94 17.67 10.47 5.22
C GLY A 94 16.72 10.70 4.03
N PHE A 95 15.40 10.68 4.22
CA PHE A 95 14.42 10.87 3.14
C PHE A 95 13.43 12.00 3.43
N PRO A 96 13.13 12.86 2.44
CA PRO A 96 12.26 14.01 2.64
C PRO A 96 10.79 13.60 2.80
N PRO A 97 9.97 14.46 3.45
CA PRO A 97 8.51 14.34 3.42
C PRO A 97 7.95 14.45 2.00
N ASP A 98 6.78 13.87 1.78
CA ASP A 98 6.03 14.02 0.52
C ASP A 98 5.84 15.50 0.16
N VAL A 99 6.01 15.87 -1.11
CA VAL A 99 5.85 17.26 -1.55
C VAL A 99 4.44 17.80 -1.35
N HIS A 100 3.41 16.94 -1.43
CA HIS A 100 2.03 17.34 -1.19
C HIS A 100 1.81 17.73 0.27
N TRP A 101 2.47 17.04 1.21
CA TRP A 101 2.52 17.45 2.60
C TRP A 101 3.38 18.72 2.78
N GLN A 102 4.65 18.62 2.41
CA GLN A 102 5.66 19.63 2.76
C GLN A 102 5.36 20.99 2.15
N LYS A 103 4.95 21.01 0.86
CA LYS A 103 4.71 22.23 0.09
C LYS A 103 3.22 22.49 -0.11
N GLY A 104 2.46 21.44 -0.43
CA GLY A 104 1.01 21.55 -0.67
C GLY A 104 0.19 21.72 0.60
N LYS A 105 0.76 21.44 1.79
CA LYS A 105 0.05 21.43 3.08
C LYS A 105 -1.20 20.56 3.07
N MET A 106 -1.19 19.51 2.26
CA MET A 106 -2.31 18.59 2.08
C MET A 106 -2.32 17.56 3.21
N ASP A 107 -3.41 17.48 3.96
CA ASP A 107 -3.67 16.35 4.84
C ASP A 107 -4.13 15.11 4.05
N CYS A 108 -4.37 13.99 4.74
CA CYS A 108 -4.82 12.76 4.08
C CYS A 108 -6.16 12.97 3.34
N ALA A 109 -7.06 13.79 3.88
CA ALA A 109 -8.40 14.02 3.35
C ALA A 109 -8.42 14.91 2.10
N ALA A 110 -7.34 15.66 1.84
CA ALA A 110 -7.16 16.41 0.61
C ALA A 110 -7.07 15.51 -0.64
N CYS A 111 -6.53 14.29 -0.49
CA CYS A 111 -6.49 13.29 -1.56
C CYS A 111 -7.57 12.20 -1.39
N HIS A 112 -7.82 11.78 -0.15
CA HIS A 112 -8.79 10.73 0.19
C HIS A 112 -10.14 11.34 0.60
N PRO A 113 -11.14 11.38 -0.30
CA PRO A 113 -12.42 11.99 0.01
C PRO A 113 -13.14 11.25 1.13
N VAL A 114 -13.98 11.97 1.88
CA VAL A 114 -14.75 11.41 3.02
C VAL A 114 -15.60 10.20 2.59
N SER A 115 -16.10 10.15 1.36
CA SER A 115 -16.84 8.99 0.83
C SER A 115 -15.98 7.72 0.75
N GLN A 116 -14.67 7.82 0.56
CA GLN A 116 -13.77 6.68 0.61
C GLN A 116 -13.56 6.16 2.05
N LEU A 117 -13.62 7.07 3.04
CA LEU A 117 -13.45 6.74 4.46
C LEU A 117 -14.76 6.19 5.06
N HIS A 118 -15.89 6.83 4.76
CA HIS A 118 -17.22 6.48 5.29
C HIS A 118 -18.02 5.54 4.38
N GLY A 119 -17.49 5.16 3.22
CA GLY A 119 -18.20 4.37 2.21
C GLY A 119 -19.09 5.22 1.31
N ASP A 120 -19.17 4.82 0.04
CA ASP A 120 -20.01 5.45 -0.99
C ASP A 120 -21.30 4.65 -1.26
N GLY A 121 -21.46 3.48 -0.62
CA GLY A 121 -22.56 2.55 -0.86
C GLY A 121 -22.14 1.30 -1.65
N THR A 122 -20.92 1.29 -2.20
CA THR A 122 -20.39 0.15 -2.96
C THR A 122 -19.43 -0.66 -2.09
N ALA A 123 -19.68 -1.97 -1.99
CA ALA A 123 -18.83 -2.89 -1.26
C ALA A 123 -17.62 -3.34 -2.11
N TYR A 124 -16.63 -2.46 -2.29
CA TYR A 124 -15.42 -2.80 -3.05
C TYR A 124 -14.64 -3.95 -2.39
N PRO A 125 -14.04 -4.86 -3.17
CA PRO A 125 -13.25 -5.98 -2.66
C PRO A 125 -11.89 -5.53 -2.11
N ASN A 126 -11.33 -4.44 -2.63
CA ASN A 126 -10.03 -3.91 -2.20
C ASN A 126 -9.88 -2.43 -2.60
N ARG A 127 -8.79 -1.79 -2.14
CA ARG A 127 -8.52 -0.37 -2.40
C ARG A 127 -8.35 0.00 -3.88
N HIS A 128 -7.96 -0.96 -4.72
CA HIS A 128 -7.70 -0.71 -6.14
C HIS A 128 -8.99 -0.65 -6.95
N ALA A 129 -10.04 -1.34 -6.49
CA ALA A 129 -11.36 -1.29 -7.11
C ALA A 129 -12.15 -0.01 -6.80
N VAL A 130 -11.73 0.78 -5.81
CA VAL A 130 -12.42 2.02 -5.42
C VAL A 130 -12.37 3.02 -6.59
N ALA A 131 -13.54 3.45 -7.07
CA ALA A 131 -13.64 4.37 -8.20
C ALA A 131 -13.11 5.77 -7.87
N SER A 132 -13.40 6.27 -6.66
CA SER A 132 -12.96 7.58 -6.15
C SER A 132 -11.53 7.61 -5.60
N ARG A 133 -10.72 6.58 -5.89
CA ARG A 133 -9.34 6.51 -5.41
C ARG A 133 -8.52 7.72 -5.91
N PRO A 134 -7.55 8.21 -5.12
CA PRO A 134 -6.68 9.29 -5.57
C PRO A 134 -5.95 8.91 -6.88
N SER A 135 -5.79 9.89 -7.76
CA SER A 135 -5.08 9.74 -9.03
C SER A 135 -4.21 10.95 -9.30
N CYS A 136 -2.94 10.71 -9.65
CA CYS A 136 -2.00 11.77 -10.00
C CYS A 136 -2.54 12.64 -11.15
N LEU A 137 -3.14 12.01 -12.16
CA LEU A 137 -3.68 12.69 -13.34
C LEU A 137 -4.99 13.45 -13.07
N GLY A 138 -5.63 13.22 -11.91
CA GLY A 138 -6.77 14.02 -11.46
C GLY A 138 -6.37 15.45 -11.07
N CYS A 139 -5.17 15.62 -10.51
CA CYS A 139 -4.62 16.93 -10.11
C CYS A 139 -3.54 17.44 -11.08
N HIS A 140 -2.91 16.55 -11.86
CA HIS A 140 -1.84 16.87 -12.81
C HIS A 140 -2.20 16.40 -14.23
N PRO A 141 -3.24 16.96 -14.87
CA PRO A 141 -3.68 16.55 -16.20
C PRO A 141 -2.58 16.73 -17.28
N GLN A 142 -1.70 17.72 -17.11
CA GLN A 142 -0.57 18.00 -18.02
C GLN A 142 0.56 16.95 -17.94
N ALA A 143 0.54 16.08 -16.92
CA ALA A 143 1.49 14.97 -16.79
C ALA A 143 1.08 13.74 -17.61
N ARG A 144 -0.09 13.76 -18.26
CA ARG A 144 -0.50 12.74 -19.22
C ARG A 144 0.53 12.65 -20.33
N ALA A 145 0.80 11.43 -20.81
CA ALA A 145 1.77 11.17 -21.86
C ALA A 145 1.47 11.97 -23.15
N ALA A 146 0.21 11.95 -23.59
CA ALA A 146 -0.24 12.73 -24.72
C ALA A 146 -0.18 14.23 -24.40
N GLY A 147 0.63 14.96 -25.17
CA GLY A 147 0.79 16.41 -25.02
C GLY A 147 1.59 16.84 -23.79
N SER A 148 2.31 15.92 -23.11
CA SER A 148 3.15 16.33 -21.99
C SER A 148 4.32 17.20 -22.44
N PRO A 149 4.64 18.29 -21.72
CA PRO A 149 5.88 19.05 -21.96
C PRO A 149 7.14 18.31 -21.49
N VAL A 150 6.99 17.17 -20.79
CA VAL A 150 8.11 16.35 -20.30
C VAL A 150 8.19 15.10 -21.16
N GLU A 151 9.27 15.00 -21.95
CA GLU A 151 9.52 13.88 -22.88
C GLU A 151 9.38 12.50 -22.19
N GLN A 152 9.87 12.38 -20.95
CA GLN A 152 9.84 11.13 -20.19
C GLN A 152 8.40 10.64 -19.93
N HIS A 153 7.41 11.53 -19.82
CA HIS A 153 6.01 11.11 -19.70
C HIS A 153 5.51 10.50 -21.01
N ALA A 154 5.90 11.07 -22.16
CA ALA A 154 5.48 10.59 -23.48
C ALA A 154 6.10 9.23 -23.82
N VAL A 155 7.42 9.06 -23.61
CA VAL A 155 8.12 7.82 -24.00
C VAL A 155 7.77 6.62 -23.12
N HIS A 156 7.48 6.84 -21.83
CA HIS A 156 7.05 5.76 -20.94
C HIS A 156 5.55 5.50 -21.04
N GLY A 157 4.74 6.54 -21.28
CA GLY A 157 3.30 6.41 -21.44
C GLY A 157 2.66 5.63 -20.31
N ASP A 158 1.73 4.76 -20.67
CA ASP A 158 1.02 3.87 -19.75
C ASP A 158 1.82 2.57 -19.46
N LYS A 159 3.13 2.52 -19.72
CA LYS A 159 3.94 1.34 -19.39
C LYS A 159 4.37 1.33 -17.93
N ILE A 160 4.51 2.51 -17.33
CA ILE A 160 5.09 2.66 -15.99
C ILE A 160 4.19 3.51 -15.09
N SER A 161 4.06 3.11 -13.83
CA SER A 161 3.36 3.90 -12.83
C SER A 161 4.14 5.17 -12.46
N CYS A 162 3.45 6.29 -12.24
CA CYS A 162 4.05 7.57 -11.87
C CYS A 162 4.97 7.46 -10.64
N VAL A 163 4.61 6.58 -9.69
CA VAL A 163 5.40 6.38 -8.46
C VAL A 163 6.79 5.79 -8.73
N VAL A 164 7.02 5.13 -9.86
CA VAL A 164 8.35 4.62 -10.19
C VAL A 164 9.36 5.76 -10.36
N CYS A 165 8.92 6.87 -10.97
CA CYS A 165 9.75 8.06 -11.10
C CYS A 165 9.69 8.94 -9.85
N HIS A 166 8.50 9.10 -9.28
CA HIS A 166 8.26 10.15 -8.29
C HIS A 166 8.32 9.71 -6.82
N ALA A 167 8.25 8.43 -6.49
CA ALA A 167 8.43 7.98 -5.10
C ALA A 167 9.92 7.96 -4.72
N THR A 168 10.19 8.13 -3.42
CA THR A 168 11.50 7.84 -2.81
C THR A 168 11.55 6.41 -2.27
N VAL A 169 12.60 6.03 -1.54
CA VAL A 169 12.64 4.69 -0.90
C VAL A 169 11.53 4.59 0.14
N TYR A 170 10.99 3.39 0.31
CA TYR A 170 9.83 3.14 1.15
C TYR A 170 10.03 1.90 2.01
N ARG A 171 9.21 1.75 3.05
CA ARG A 171 9.42 0.68 4.03
C ARG A 171 8.80 -0.65 3.60
N GLY A 172 9.62 -1.65 3.35
CA GLY A 172 9.20 -3.04 3.22
C GLY A 172 8.96 -3.70 4.56
N CYS A 173 8.19 -4.80 4.56
CA CYS A 173 8.07 -5.66 5.72
C CYS A 173 8.25 -7.11 5.28
N GLU A 174 9.04 -7.84 6.04
CA GLU A 174 9.35 -9.26 5.85
C GLU A 174 8.93 -10.05 7.08
N ASN A 175 8.61 -11.33 6.90
CA ASN A 175 8.48 -12.32 7.97
C ASN A 175 7.50 -11.95 9.11
N CYS A 176 6.21 -11.66 8.84
CA CYS A 176 5.22 -11.54 9.92
C CYS A 176 4.74 -12.94 10.33
N HIS A 177 5.20 -13.42 11.48
CA HIS A 177 4.54 -14.51 12.19
C HIS A 177 3.63 -13.94 13.28
N VAL A 178 2.44 -14.52 13.45
CA VAL A 178 1.54 -14.19 14.56
C VAL A 178 2.28 -14.43 15.88
N GLY A 179 2.48 -13.37 16.66
CA GLY A 179 3.21 -13.39 17.94
C GLY A 179 4.69 -12.99 17.86
N ALA A 180 5.33 -12.99 16.68
CA ALA A 180 6.75 -12.62 16.52
C ALA A 180 6.97 -11.26 15.83
N GLY A 181 5.93 -10.70 15.21
CA GLY A 181 6.00 -9.42 14.48
C GLY A 181 6.69 -9.56 13.12
N ALA A 182 6.90 -8.43 12.44
CA ALA A 182 7.55 -8.36 11.13
C ALA A 182 8.88 -7.59 11.21
N LYS A 183 9.86 -7.98 10.39
CA LYS A 183 11.08 -7.17 10.19
C LYS A 183 10.80 -6.11 9.13
N SER A 184 11.27 -4.88 9.33
CA SER A 184 11.10 -3.81 8.34
C SER A 184 12.44 -3.31 7.84
N SER A 185 12.51 -2.95 6.56
CA SER A 185 13.69 -2.39 5.91
C SER A 185 13.27 -1.34 4.89
N LEU A 186 14.16 -0.40 4.57
CA LEU A 186 13.94 0.49 3.44
C LEU A 186 14.27 -0.23 2.14
N GLN A 187 13.42 -0.05 1.14
CA GLN A 187 13.56 -0.69 -0.15
C GLN A 187 13.06 0.21 -1.28
N PHE A 188 13.48 -0.16 -2.50
CA PHE A 188 12.95 0.40 -3.73
C PHE A 188 13.03 -0.67 -4.81
N LYS A 189 11.88 -1.28 -5.14
CA LYS A 189 11.78 -2.37 -6.10
C LYS A 189 10.73 -2.07 -7.16
N ILE A 190 11.17 -2.02 -8.41
CA ILE A 190 10.34 -1.96 -9.61
C ILE A 190 10.03 -3.40 -10.01
N GLY A 191 8.76 -3.72 -10.16
CA GLY A 191 8.30 -5.01 -10.67
C GLY A 191 7.15 -4.86 -11.65
N LYS A 192 6.65 -5.99 -12.12
CA LYS A 192 5.44 -6.04 -12.94
C LYS A 192 4.22 -6.01 -12.03
N SER A 193 3.17 -5.31 -12.45
CA SER A 193 1.90 -5.41 -11.75
C SER A 193 1.31 -6.81 -11.92
N ALA A 194 0.84 -7.40 -10.82
CA ALA A 194 0.06 -8.64 -10.87
C ALA A 194 -1.41 -8.40 -11.27
N ARG A 195 -1.81 -7.13 -11.36
CA ARG A 195 -3.20 -6.75 -11.55
C ARG A 195 -3.54 -6.64 -13.03
N PRO A 196 -4.54 -7.38 -13.52
CA PRO A 196 -4.96 -7.28 -14.92
C PRO A 196 -5.63 -5.93 -15.23
N ASP A 197 -6.19 -5.26 -14.22
CA ASP A 197 -6.84 -3.96 -14.33
C ASP A 197 -5.87 -2.77 -14.14
N ALA A 198 -4.58 -3.01 -13.98
CA ALA A 198 -3.60 -1.95 -13.81
C ALA A 198 -3.43 -1.16 -15.12
N PRO A 199 -3.44 0.19 -15.08
CA PRO A 199 -3.15 1.03 -16.24
C PRO A 199 -1.65 1.12 -16.54
N TYR A 200 -0.85 0.19 -16.01
CA TYR A 200 0.59 0.15 -16.14
C TYR A 200 1.10 -1.29 -16.11
N LEU A 201 2.21 -1.53 -16.80
CA LEU A 201 2.89 -2.83 -16.77
C LEU A 201 3.87 -2.89 -15.58
N TYR A 202 4.60 -1.81 -15.33
CA TYR A 202 5.61 -1.73 -14.28
C TYR A 202 5.21 -0.74 -13.19
N THR A 203 5.40 -1.13 -11.94
CA THR A 203 5.14 -0.29 -10.77
C THR A 203 6.14 -0.57 -9.65
N LEU A 204 6.01 0.15 -8.54
CA LEU A 204 6.72 -0.18 -7.32
C LEU A 204 5.99 -1.30 -6.58
N LEU A 205 6.75 -2.28 -6.12
CA LEU A 205 6.22 -3.41 -5.35
C LEU A 205 6.70 -3.36 -3.92
N ARG A 206 5.77 -3.48 -2.98
CA ARG A 206 6.07 -3.61 -1.56
C ARG A 206 5.81 -5.03 -1.14
N HIS A 207 6.81 -5.65 -0.57
CA HIS A 207 6.62 -6.91 0.14
C HIS A 207 5.68 -6.73 1.32
N VAL A 208 4.59 -7.50 1.34
CA VAL A 208 3.67 -7.61 2.47
C VAL A 208 4.05 -8.82 3.30
N PRO A 209 3.98 -8.75 4.63
CA PRO A 209 4.71 -9.70 5.46
C PRO A 209 3.97 -11.03 5.69
N THR A 210 3.12 -11.44 4.75
CA THR A 210 2.27 -12.64 4.86
C THR A 210 3.09 -13.89 4.53
N VAL A 211 3.24 -14.83 5.46
CA VAL A 211 3.96 -16.11 5.27
C VAL A 211 3.03 -17.31 5.35
N ARG A 212 3.35 -18.42 4.68
CA ARG A 212 2.48 -19.63 4.59
C ARG A 212 1.95 -20.11 5.93
N THR A 213 2.81 -20.11 6.94
CA THR A 213 2.56 -20.66 8.27
C THR A 213 2.11 -19.59 9.27
N MET A 214 1.74 -18.38 8.83
CA MET A 214 1.40 -17.29 9.76
C MET A 214 0.25 -17.64 10.71
N TRP A 215 -0.65 -18.54 10.27
CA TRP A 215 -1.83 -18.98 11.03
C TRP A 215 -1.65 -20.31 11.74
N ASP A 216 -0.53 -21.02 11.55
CA ASP A 216 -0.32 -22.37 12.09
C ASP A 216 -0.57 -22.49 13.62
N PRO A 217 -0.25 -21.49 14.47
CA PRO A 217 -0.56 -21.55 15.90
C PRO A 217 -2.06 -21.59 16.24
N LYS A 218 -2.94 -21.27 15.27
CA LYS A 218 -4.41 -21.26 15.44
C LYS A 218 -5.10 -22.25 14.51
N VAL A 219 -4.64 -22.33 13.27
CA VAL A 219 -5.17 -23.21 12.23
C VAL A 219 -3.98 -23.70 11.41
N LYS A 220 -3.59 -24.96 11.63
CA LYS A 220 -2.53 -25.60 10.84
C LYS A 220 -2.93 -25.65 9.36
N ASP A 221 -1.98 -25.30 8.49
CA ASP A 221 -2.11 -25.33 7.03
C ASP A 221 -3.33 -24.51 6.55
N ALA A 222 -3.50 -23.35 7.16
CA ALA A 222 -4.63 -22.44 6.91
C ALA A 222 -4.72 -21.94 5.46
N MET A 223 -3.59 -21.83 4.76
CA MET A 223 -3.49 -21.19 3.45
C MET A 223 -3.00 -22.15 2.36
N PRO A 224 -3.80 -23.16 1.97
CA PRO A 224 -3.42 -24.11 0.92
C PRO A 224 -3.24 -23.43 -0.45
N ALA A 225 -3.87 -22.28 -0.69
CA ALA A 225 -3.77 -21.50 -1.92
C ALA A 225 -2.89 -20.25 -1.74
N TYR A 226 -1.87 -20.32 -0.88
CA TYR A 226 -0.97 -19.19 -0.60
C TYR A 226 -0.38 -18.55 -1.87
N ASP A 227 0.01 -19.37 -2.86
CA ASP A 227 0.63 -18.93 -4.11
C ASP A 227 -0.35 -18.31 -5.11
N ALA A 228 -1.66 -18.30 -4.82
CA ALA A 228 -2.66 -17.70 -5.71
C ALA A 228 -2.51 -16.16 -5.82
N GLU A 229 -1.81 -15.54 -4.87
CA GLU A 229 -1.64 -14.08 -4.79
C GLU A 229 -0.20 -13.74 -4.41
N PRO A 230 0.50 -12.85 -5.14
CA PRO A 230 1.85 -12.43 -4.79
C PRO A 230 1.95 -11.77 -3.40
N THR A 231 3.10 -11.93 -2.73
CA THR A 231 3.45 -11.17 -1.52
C THR A 231 4.13 -9.84 -1.86
N TRP A 232 4.77 -9.74 -3.01
CA TRP A 232 5.18 -8.46 -3.59
C TRP A 232 4.00 -7.82 -4.31
N LYS A 233 3.36 -6.84 -3.67
CA LYS A 233 2.13 -6.20 -4.17
C LYS A 233 2.37 -4.77 -4.63
N ASP A 234 1.60 -4.34 -5.64
CA ASP A 234 1.54 -2.95 -6.10
C ASP A 234 1.45 -1.99 -4.92
N THR A 235 2.36 -1.03 -4.88
CA THR A 235 2.42 -0.03 -3.82
C THR A 235 2.38 1.38 -4.39
N VAL A 236 1.73 2.27 -3.64
CA VAL A 236 1.76 3.71 -3.87
C VAL A 236 2.40 4.31 -2.62
N PRO A 237 3.74 4.38 -2.55
CA PRO A 237 4.42 5.04 -1.45
C PRO A 237 3.95 6.48 -1.31
N HIS A 238 3.75 6.93 -0.07
CA HIS A 238 3.31 8.30 0.21
C HIS A 238 4.54 9.17 0.47
N ASN A 239 5.44 9.26 -0.50
CA ASN A 239 6.72 9.96 -0.36
C ASN A 239 7.14 10.65 -1.67
N ILE A 240 6.14 11.15 -2.39
CA ILE A 240 6.25 11.70 -3.73
C ILE A 240 7.17 12.92 -3.74
N GLN A 241 8.07 12.97 -4.72
CA GLN A 241 8.97 14.07 -5.02
C GLN A 241 8.94 14.38 -6.51
N ARG A 242 9.10 15.67 -6.85
CA ARG A 242 9.29 16.09 -8.24
C ARG A 242 10.64 15.63 -8.79
N LYS A 243 11.68 15.69 -7.95
CA LYS A 243 13.05 15.27 -8.28
C LYS A 243 13.44 14.09 -7.39
N THR A 244 13.78 12.96 -8.00
CA THR A 244 14.30 11.77 -7.31
C THR A 244 15.59 11.30 -8.00
N ALA A 245 16.25 10.29 -7.43
CA ALA A 245 17.32 9.60 -8.12
C ALA A 245 16.86 9.01 -9.48
N ARG A 246 15.57 8.61 -9.61
CA ARG A 246 15.03 8.01 -10.84
C ARG A 246 14.76 9.04 -11.93
N THR A 247 14.44 10.29 -11.56
CA THR A 247 14.24 11.38 -12.53
C THR A 247 15.56 12.04 -12.97
N ALA A 248 16.70 11.62 -12.42
CA ALA A 248 17.98 12.30 -12.66
C ALA A 248 18.58 11.98 -14.04
N SER A 249 18.40 10.76 -14.54
CA SER A 249 18.85 10.34 -15.87
C SER A 249 18.15 9.06 -16.31
N CYS A 250 18.16 8.76 -17.62
CA CYS A 250 17.63 7.49 -18.15
C CYS A 250 18.30 6.28 -17.47
N ASN A 251 19.63 6.34 -17.30
CA ASN A 251 20.44 5.26 -16.72
C ASN A 251 20.29 5.10 -15.20
N ALA A 252 19.53 5.97 -14.53
CA ALA A 252 19.09 5.72 -13.16
C ALA A 252 18.22 4.45 -13.07
N CYS A 253 17.52 4.10 -14.15
CA CYS A 253 16.75 2.86 -14.29
C CYS A 253 17.31 1.94 -15.38
N HIS A 254 17.61 2.49 -16.55
CA HIS A 254 18.11 1.74 -17.70
C HIS A 254 19.51 1.20 -17.42
N GLY A 255 19.67 -0.13 -17.51
CA GLY A 255 20.89 -0.85 -17.15
C GLY A 255 21.15 -0.95 -15.64
N ASN A 256 20.22 -0.50 -14.78
CA ASN A 256 20.37 -0.56 -13.33
C ASN A 256 19.58 -1.72 -12.73
N ALA A 257 20.16 -2.93 -12.76
CA ALA A 257 19.52 -4.13 -12.25
C ALA A 257 19.25 -4.13 -10.72
N ARG A 258 19.74 -3.15 -9.95
CA ARG A 258 19.61 -3.15 -8.48
C ARG A 258 18.21 -2.73 -8.01
N ILE A 259 17.54 -1.87 -8.78
CA ILE A 259 16.24 -1.29 -8.41
C ILE A 259 15.05 -2.10 -8.91
N PHE A 260 15.28 -3.21 -9.64
CA PHE A 260 14.23 -4.11 -10.08
C PHE A 260 14.10 -5.29 -9.12
N LEU A 261 12.89 -5.82 -8.98
CA LEU A 261 12.64 -7.10 -8.32
C LEU A 261 12.95 -8.21 -9.33
N LYS A 262 13.98 -9.00 -9.07
CA LYS A 262 14.44 -10.08 -9.96
C LYS A 262 14.14 -11.45 -9.36
N PRO A 263 14.15 -12.53 -10.16
CA PRO A 263 13.98 -13.89 -9.65
C PRO A 263 14.92 -14.22 -8.46
N GLY A 264 16.20 -13.82 -8.55
CA GLY A 264 17.18 -14.05 -7.48
C GLY A 264 17.00 -13.18 -6.23
N ASP A 265 16.10 -12.19 -6.24
CA ASP A 265 15.78 -11.38 -5.07
C ASP A 265 14.69 -12.03 -4.20
N LEU A 266 13.98 -13.05 -4.71
CA LEU A 266 12.84 -13.66 -4.03
C LEU A 266 13.28 -14.60 -2.91
N ASN A 267 12.55 -14.59 -1.80
CA ASN A 267 12.69 -15.62 -0.79
C ASN A 267 12.18 -16.96 -1.36
N PRO A 268 12.97 -18.06 -1.29
CA PRO A 268 12.59 -19.35 -1.86
C PRO A 268 11.21 -19.85 -1.42
N ASN A 269 10.79 -19.56 -0.18
CA ASN A 269 9.52 -20.04 0.38
C ASN A 269 8.27 -19.39 -0.25
N GLU A 270 8.45 -18.26 -0.94
CA GLU A 270 7.40 -17.49 -1.61
C GLU A 270 7.71 -17.23 -3.09
N ALA A 271 8.78 -17.81 -3.61
CA ALA A 271 9.21 -17.56 -4.99
C ALA A 271 8.09 -17.92 -5.98
N ALA A 272 7.38 -19.02 -5.74
CA ALA A 272 6.23 -19.47 -6.54
C ALA A 272 5.13 -18.40 -6.64
N ALA A 273 4.70 -17.82 -5.51
CA ALA A 273 3.69 -16.75 -5.48
C ALA A 273 4.09 -15.50 -6.28
N ASN A 274 5.39 -15.25 -6.46
CA ASN A 274 5.90 -13.97 -6.97
C ASN A 274 6.51 -14.05 -8.38
N GLN A 275 6.45 -15.21 -9.06
CA GLN A 275 7.07 -15.37 -10.38
C GLN A 275 6.52 -14.41 -11.45
N THR A 276 5.26 -13.99 -11.30
CA THR A 276 4.59 -13.12 -12.28
C THR A 276 4.98 -11.65 -12.13
N VAL A 277 5.50 -11.26 -10.96
CA VAL A 277 5.79 -9.85 -10.63
C VAL A 277 7.26 -9.46 -10.77
N VAL A 278 8.14 -10.44 -11.00
CA VAL A 278 9.57 -10.18 -11.24
C VAL A 278 9.87 -9.67 -12.65
N VAL A 279 10.98 -8.95 -12.76
CA VAL A 279 11.53 -8.46 -14.03
C VAL A 279 12.72 -9.31 -14.41
N THR A 280 12.57 -10.07 -15.50
CA THR A 280 13.61 -10.97 -16.02
C THR A 280 14.55 -10.28 -17.00
N THR A 281 14.08 -9.23 -17.69
CA THR A 281 14.88 -8.45 -18.63
C THR A 281 14.95 -7.00 -18.16
N ILE A 282 16.16 -6.56 -17.81
CA ILE A 282 16.40 -5.16 -17.43
C ILE A 282 16.50 -4.32 -18.72
N PRO A 283 15.84 -3.15 -18.79
CA PRO A 283 15.97 -2.27 -19.95
C PRO A 283 17.44 -1.91 -20.19
N SER A 284 17.91 -1.93 -21.44
CA SER A 284 19.27 -1.55 -21.78
C SER A 284 19.54 -0.08 -21.45
N ARG A 285 20.82 0.27 -21.21
CA ARG A 285 21.27 1.66 -21.02
C ARG A 285 20.84 2.55 -22.19
N ARG A 286 20.70 3.84 -21.90
CA ARG A 286 20.28 4.91 -22.81
C ARG A 286 21.26 6.07 -22.78
#